data_AF-A0A2N1Z6E3-F1
#
_entry.id   AF-A0A2N1Z6E3-F1
#
_cell.length_a   1.000
_cell.length_b   1.000
_cell.length_c   1.000
_cell.angle_alpha   90.00
_cell.angle_beta   90.00
_cell.angle_gamma   90.00
#
_symmetry.space_group_name_H-M   'P 1'
#
loop_
_entity.id
_entity.type
_entity.pdbx_description
1 polymer ?
#
loop_
_entity_poly.entity_id
_entity_poly.type
_entity_poly.pdbx_seq_one_letter_code
_entity_poly.pdbx_strand_id
1 'polypeptide(L)' 'MTNDEHCEINADFHSDQLDLINMAARICNQPTPDFIVDAAFDKAVKTILTNKVNFMSDEAYQAVCRTILQSEW' A
#
# COMPACT_ATOMS: atom_id res chain seq x y z
N MET A 1 19.06 -21.61 -8.48
CA MET A 1 18.96 -21.42 -7.02
C MET A 1 17.63 -20.73 -6.79
N THR A 2 16.62 -21.47 -6.36
CA THR A 2 15.33 -20.92 -5.94
C THR A 2 15.49 -20.47 -4.50
N ASN A 3 15.80 -19.19 -4.29
CA ASN A 3 15.70 -18.61 -2.96
C ASN A 3 14.22 -18.58 -2.62
N ASP A 4 13.80 -19.52 -1.78
CA ASP A 4 12.52 -19.47 -1.07
C ASP A 4 12.65 -18.35 -0.02
N GLU A 5 12.50 -17.11 -0.47
CA GLU A 5 12.50 -15.91 0.37
C GLU A 5 11.14 -15.83 1.09
N HIS A 6 10.92 -16.75 2.02
CA HIS A 6 9.80 -16.66 2.95
C HIS A 6 10.07 -15.49 3.90
N CYS A 7 9.42 -14.37 3.64
CA CYS A 7 9.45 -13.21 4.52
C CYS A 7 8.44 -13.44 5.66
N GLU A 8 8.94 -13.79 6.84
CA GLU A 8 8.11 -13.91 8.05
C GLU A 8 7.96 -12.53 8.72
N ILE A 9 6.72 -12.13 8.97
CA ILE A 9 6.40 -10.91 9.73
C ILE A 9 5.96 -11.33 11.12
N ASN A 10 6.85 -11.15 12.11
CA ASN A 10 6.51 -11.32 13.52
C ASN A 10 6.01 -9.99 14.08
N ALA A 11 4.73 -9.92 14.44
CA ALA A 11 4.10 -8.75 15.02
C ALA A 11 3.37 -9.14 16.30
N ASP A 12 3.72 -8.47 17.41
CA ASP A 12 3.04 -8.62 18.68
C ASP A 12 1.95 -7.56 18.82
N PHE A 13 0.71 -8.01 19.01
CA PHE A 13 -0.45 -7.13 19.20
C PHE A 13 -0.91 -7.18 20.65
N HIS A 14 -1.28 -6.04 21.21
CA HIS A 14 -2.03 -6.02 22.46
C HIS A 14 -3.40 -6.67 22.27
N SER A 15 -3.95 -7.28 23.33
CA SER A 15 -5.17 -8.11 23.24
C SER A 15 -6.39 -7.34 22.70
N ASP A 16 -6.54 -6.08 23.10
CA ASP A 16 -7.59 -5.18 22.63
C ASP A 16 -7.46 -4.84 21.14
N GLN A 17 -6.23 -4.66 20.65
CA GLN A 17 -5.96 -4.45 19.22
C GLN A 17 -6.24 -5.71 18.41
N LEU A 18 -5.87 -6.87 18.93
CA LEU A 18 -6.10 -8.16 18.28
C LEU A 18 -7.61 -8.44 18.11
N ASP A 19 -8.43 -8.09 19.10
CA ASP A 19 -9.89 -8.22 19.02
C ASP A 19 -10.49 -7.36 17.90
N LEU A 20 -10.03 -6.12 17.77
CA LEU A 20 -10.45 -5.21 16.69
C LEU A 20 -10.01 -5.73 15.31
N ILE A 21 -8.78 -6.22 15.18
CA ILE A 21 -8.26 -6.81 13.94
C ILE A 21 -9.07 -8.06 13.57
N ASN A 22 -9.33 -8.95 14.53
CA ASN A 22 -10.16 -10.14 14.32
C ASN A 22 -11.58 -9.78 13.87
N MET A 23 -12.17 -8.74 14.45
CA MET A 23 -13.48 -8.24 14.04
C MET A 23 -13.46 -7.71 12.60
N ALA A 24 -12.45 -6.92 12.24
CA ALA A 24 -12.29 -6.39 10.88
C ALA A 24 -12.08 -7.51 9.84
N ALA A 25 -11.24 -8.50 10.16
CA ALA A 25 -11.01 -9.67 9.31
C ALA A 25 -12.31 -10.45 9.05
N ARG A 26 -13.15 -10.64 10.08
CA ARG A 26 -14.47 -11.27 9.95
C ARG A 26 -15.42 -10.46 9.05
N ILE A 27 -15.45 -9.14 9.17
CA ILE A 27 -16.26 -8.26 8.30
C ILE A 27 -15.85 -8.41 6.83
N CYS A 28 -14.53 -8.52 6.59
CA CYS A 28 -13.98 -8.76 5.26
C CYS A 28 -14.05 -10.23 4.80
N ASN A 29 -14.64 -11.12 5.61
CA ASN A 29 -14.74 -12.56 5.36
C ASN A 29 -13.41 -13.23 5.00
N GLN A 30 -12.35 -12.90 5.74
CA GLN A 30 -11.00 -13.42 5.52
C GLN A 30 -10.30 -13.84 6.83
N PRO A 31 -9.31 -14.75 6.78
CA PRO A 31 -8.46 -15.06 7.92
C PRO A 31 -7.71 -13.83 8.43
N THR A 32 -7.52 -13.73 9.75
CA THR A 32 -6.81 -12.61 10.38
C THR A 32 -5.39 -12.39 9.83
N PRO A 33 -4.56 -13.43 9.60
CA PRO A 33 -3.23 -13.23 9.02
C PRO A 33 -3.27 -12.61 7.63
N ASP A 34 -4.17 -13.10 6.76
CA ASP A 34 -4.32 -12.60 5.39
C ASP A 34 -4.79 -11.13 5.41
N PHE A 35 -5.76 -10.81 6.28
CA PHE A 35 -6.22 -9.43 6.50
C PHE A 35 -5.06 -8.49 6.87
N ILE A 36 -4.18 -8.92 7.79
CA ILE A 36 -3.05 -8.10 8.25
C ILE A 36 -2.09 -7.83 7.10
N VAL A 37 -1.76 -8.86 6.30
CA VAL A 37 -0.84 -8.72 5.16
C VAL A 37 -1.45 -7.80 4.10
N ASP A 38 -2.71 -7.99 3.73
CA ASP A 38 -3.39 -7.16 2.74
C ASP A 38 -3.48 -5.70 3.19
N ALA A 39 -3.84 -5.45 4.45
CA ALA A 39 -3.90 -4.11 5.00
C ALA A 39 -2.52 -3.43 5.06
N ALA A 40 -1.48 -4.18 5.46
CA ALA A 40 -0.11 -3.69 5.47
C ALA A 40 0.39 -3.36 4.05
N PHE A 41 0.07 -4.21 3.08
CA PHE A 41 0.44 -4.01 1.68
C PHE A 41 -0.27 -2.80 1.06
N ASP A 42 -1.60 -2.69 1.22
CA ASP A 42 -2.37 -1.53 0.75
C ASP A 42 -1.83 -0.23 1.36
N LYS A 43 -1.52 -0.23 2.66
CA LYS A 43 -0.91 0.92 3.33
C LYS A 43 0.47 1.24 2.78
N ALA A 44 1.33 0.22 2.57
CA ALA A 44 2.66 0.41 2.01
C ALA A 44 2.60 1.00 0.59
N VAL A 45 1.73 0.47 -0.26
CA VAL A 45 1.49 1.00 -1.61
C VAL A 45 1.03 2.45 -1.54
N LYS A 46 0.02 2.76 -0.72
CA LYS A 46 -0.45 4.13 -0.52
C LYS A 46 0.66 5.05 -0.05
N THR A 47 1.45 4.65 0.95
CA THR A 47 2.57 5.45 1.46
C THR A 47 3.66 5.64 0.40
N ILE A 48 4.03 4.60 -0.36
CA ILE A 48 5.01 4.70 -1.44
C ILE A 48 4.49 5.62 -2.54
N LEU A 49 3.23 5.48 -2.95
CA LEU A 49 2.61 6.34 -3.94
C LEU A 49 2.51 7.77 -3.43
N THR A 50 2.11 8.04 -2.19
CA THR A 50 2.07 9.39 -1.61
C THR A 50 3.47 10.00 -1.43
N ASN A 51 4.48 9.19 -1.12
CA ASN A 51 5.87 9.69 -0.98
C ASN A 51 6.57 9.89 -2.33
N LYS A 52 6.25 9.08 -3.34
CA LYS A 52 6.77 9.22 -4.72
C LYS A 52 5.97 10.23 -5.55
N VAL A 53 4.70 10.38 -5.22
CA VAL A 53 3.79 11.39 -5.75
C VAL A 53 3.63 12.44 -4.65
N ASN A 54 4.67 13.26 -4.47
CA ASN A 54 4.38 14.67 -4.21
C ASN A 54 3.41 15.04 -5.33
N PHE A 55 2.13 15.24 -4.98
CA PHE A 55 1.13 15.66 -5.94
C PHE A 55 1.71 16.87 -6.67
N MET A 56 2.10 16.66 -7.93
CA MET A 56 2.35 17.76 -8.82
C MET A 56 1.10 18.62 -8.74
N SER A 57 1.26 19.91 -8.45
CA SER A 57 0.12 20.82 -8.55
C SER A 57 -0.50 20.68 -9.94
N ASP A 58 -1.77 21.04 -10.07
CA ASP A 58 -2.45 20.98 -11.37
C ASP A 58 -1.64 21.74 -12.45
N GLU A 59 -0.92 22.79 -12.08
CA GLU A 59 0.00 23.49 -12.99
C GLU A 59 1.19 22.64 -13.42
N ALA A 60 1.82 21.92 -12.49
CA ALA A 60 2.94 21.03 -12.80
C ALA A 60 2.46 19.87 -13.68
N TYR A 61 1.29 19.30 -13.42
CA TYR A 61 0.69 18.24 -14.25
C TYR A 61 0.41 18.73 -15.67
N GLN A 62 -0.20 19.91 -15.82
CA GLN A 62 -0.43 20.52 -17.12
C GLN A 62 0.87 20.84 -17.87
N ALA A 63 1.92 21.29 -17.17
CA ALA A 63 3.22 21.55 -17.77
C ALA A 63 3.84 20.28 -18.36
N VAL A 64 3.84 19.18 -17.61
CA VAL A 64 4.36 17.89 -18.09
C VAL A 64 3.55 17.35 -19.27
N CYS A 65 2.21 17.42 -19.21
CA CYS A 65 1.36 17.01 -20.33
C CYS A 65 1.61 17.84 -21.59
N ARG A 66 1.79 19.17 -21.47
CA ARG A 66 2.17 20.01 -22.62
C ARG A 66 3.52 19.63 -23.19
N THR A 67 4.53 19.41 -22.34
CA THR A 67 5.86 19.02 -22.81
C THR A 67 5.85 17.68 -23.54
N ILE A 68 5.10 16.68 -23.05
CA ILE A 68 4.96 15.37 -23.73
C ILE A 68 4.22 15.52 -25.06
N LEU A 69 3.13 16.30 -25.11
CA LEU A 69 2.33 16.48 -26.31
C LEU A 69 2.96 17.41 -27.37
N GLN A 70 3.88 18.27 -26.95
CA GLN A 70 4.65 19.17 -27.83
C GLN A 70 6.03 18.60 -28.21
N SER A 71 6.44 17.48 -27.63
CA SER A 71 7.63 16.76 -28.07
C SER A 71 7.28 16.03 -29.35
N GLU A 72 7.42 16.74 -30.47
CA GLU A 72 7.43 16.14 -31.81
C GLU A 72 8.53 15.06 -31.85
N TRP A 73 8.11 13.81 -32.04
CA TRP A 73 8.95 12.74 -32.54
C TRP A 73 9.04 12.83 -34.07
#